data_AF-F4RYG0-F1
#
_entry.id   AF-F4RYG0-F1
#
_cell.length_a   1.000
_cell.length_b   1.000
_cell.length_c   1.000
_cell.angle_alpha   90.00
_cell.angle_beta   90.00
_cell.angle_gamma   90.00
#
_symmetry.space_group_name_H-M   'P 1'
#
loop_
_entity.id
_entity.type
_entity.pdbx_description
1 polymer ?
#
loop_
_entity_poly.entity_id
_entity_poly.type
_entity_poly.pdbx_seq_one_letter_code
_entity_poly.pdbx_strand_id
1 'polypeptide(L)'
;MTHTQTNGDGTHERVILITGTTGGLGAQLLEYILKTHSPTPRIFALNRIGSDQTVTALERQESAFSSRGLDLNLLKHSKLTLLSANTLDQLPSEIKQELSTTLTHIIHLAYPVNFNLTLASFEPSIQFTQSLLELANQVSIHRPNQKPNFIFASSVATLASFVGENGEWVKEDKVDMKSCLGTGYGESKRVCEEIIEAYVKAYGFTAVILRIGQMCGSRRGGSWNMTEWFPLIVQSAITLHCLPDGADDIAWIPVDEAAVVISELSFHPRQPTPEEQYVYRHVIHPRAAKWHDLILPISQWISENCKPIEPIELVPYEQWVQKLNKQIEDGTPENLGAAKLLDFYSNQSPQFGLHTSVVEGYEAMGVTRLITKDSEVESQRLKDLTPLNQDDAIGWLTFWKKMGHFNH
;
A
#
# COMPACT_ATOMS: atom_id res chain seq x y z
N MET A 1 2.33 31.01 3.14
CA MET A 1 0.98 31.59 3.33
C MET A 1 0.00 30.44 3.38
N THR A 2 -0.66 30.30 4.50
CA THR A 2 -1.59 29.21 4.85
C THR A 2 -2.89 29.37 4.07
N HIS A 3 -3.16 28.48 3.12
CA HIS A 3 -4.48 28.32 2.52
C HIS A 3 -5.31 27.33 3.36
N THR A 4 -5.99 27.87 4.36
CA THR A 4 -7.17 27.28 4.97
C THR A 4 -8.38 27.71 4.15
N GLN A 5 -9.08 26.76 3.53
CA GLN A 5 -10.52 26.72 3.23
C GLN A 5 -10.74 25.51 2.31
N THR A 6 -11.58 24.55 2.67
CA THR A 6 -13.05 24.69 2.52
C THR A 6 -13.83 24.25 3.75
N ASN A 7 -14.55 25.20 4.35
CA ASN A 7 -15.73 24.93 5.16
C ASN A 7 -16.86 24.51 4.23
N GLY A 8 -17.41 23.32 4.44
CA GLY A 8 -18.48 22.77 3.63
C GLY A 8 -18.93 21.38 4.05
N ASP A 9 -19.06 21.12 5.35
CA ASP A 9 -19.92 20.05 5.85
C ASP A 9 -20.46 20.46 7.22
N GLY A 10 -21.78 20.48 7.36
CA GLY A 10 -22.43 20.91 8.59
C GLY A 10 -22.21 19.90 9.70
N THR A 11 -21.62 20.34 10.81
CA THR A 11 -21.92 19.92 12.21
C THR A 11 -22.15 18.43 12.53
N HIS A 12 -21.65 17.47 11.76
CA HIS A 12 -21.78 16.05 12.06
C HIS A 12 -20.41 15.43 12.39
N GLU A 13 -20.34 14.80 13.55
CA GLU A 13 -19.12 14.12 13.98
C GLU A 13 -18.78 12.97 13.02
N ARG A 14 -17.55 12.97 12.50
CA ARG A 14 -17.03 11.85 11.70
C ARG A 14 -16.64 10.71 12.64
N VAL A 15 -17.24 9.55 12.42
CA VAL A 15 -16.90 8.28 13.07
C VAL A 15 -16.36 7.32 12.02
N ILE A 16 -15.15 6.81 12.25
CA ILE A 16 -14.37 6.06 11.27
C ILE A 16 -13.99 4.70 11.88
N LEU A 17 -14.20 3.63 11.12
CA LEU A 17 -13.59 2.34 11.37
C LEU A 17 -12.39 2.18 10.42
N ILE A 18 -11.19 1.96 10.94
CA ILE A 18 -9.99 1.67 10.15
C ILE A 18 -9.51 0.26 10.47
N THR A 19 -9.36 -0.60 9.47
CA THR A 19 -8.77 -1.92 9.69
C THR A 19 -7.29 -1.93 9.32
N GLY A 20 -6.47 -2.68 10.06
CA GLY A 20 -5.07 -2.92 9.69
C GLY A 20 -4.11 -1.77 10.07
N THR A 21 -4.39 -1.03 11.14
CA THR A 21 -3.56 0.09 11.63
C THR A 21 -2.22 -0.34 12.22
N THR A 22 -2.00 -1.65 12.43
CA THR A 22 -0.68 -2.20 12.77
C THR A 22 0.19 -2.49 11.53
N GLY A 23 -0.36 -2.38 10.32
CA GLY A 23 0.37 -2.54 9.06
C GLY A 23 1.15 -1.27 8.68
N GLY A 24 2.02 -1.38 7.65
CA GLY A 24 2.86 -0.28 7.19
C GLY A 24 2.09 0.99 6.83
N LEU A 25 1.14 0.86 5.92
CA LEU A 25 0.27 1.96 5.49
C LEU A 25 -0.71 2.40 6.58
N GLY A 26 -1.34 1.45 7.28
CA GLY A 26 -2.36 1.76 8.27
C GLY A 26 -1.82 2.54 9.48
N ALA A 27 -0.58 2.29 9.90
CA ALA A 27 0.06 3.04 10.97
C ALA A 27 0.29 4.51 10.58
N GLN A 28 0.77 4.75 9.35
CA GLN A 28 0.98 6.09 8.80
C GLN A 28 -0.36 6.84 8.65
N LEU A 29 -1.41 6.17 8.16
CA LEU A 29 -2.74 6.78 8.04
C LEU A 29 -3.33 7.15 9.39
N LEU A 30 -3.22 6.27 10.38
CA LEU A 30 -3.73 6.53 11.73
C LEU A 30 -3.01 7.73 12.36
N GLU A 31 -1.67 7.78 12.28
CA GLU A 31 -0.89 8.92 12.77
C GLU A 31 -1.30 10.21 12.06
N TYR A 32 -1.42 10.20 10.73
CA TYR A 32 -1.81 11.37 9.95
C TYR A 32 -3.19 11.90 10.36
N ILE A 33 -4.20 11.03 10.46
CA ILE A 33 -5.57 11.45 10.81
C ILE A 33 -5.60 12.07 12.21
N LEU A 34 -4.99 11.41 13.20
CA LEU A 34 -4.95 11.89 14.58
C LEU A 34 -4.22 13.24 14.72
N LYS A 35 -3.19 13.46 13.91
CA LYS A 35 -2.34 14.66 13.99
C LYS A 35 -2.92 15.86 13.25
N THR A 36 -3.61 15.65 12.12
CA THR A 36 -3.91 16.73 11.16
C THR A 36 -5.38 17.12 11.07
N HIS A 37 -6.31 16.21 11.38
CA HIS A 37 -7.73 16.51 11.26
C HIS A 37 -8.21 17.34 12.45
N SER A 38 -8.90 18.45 12.15
CA SER A 38 -9.51 19.33 13.15
C SER A 38 -10.95 19.70 12.72
N PRO A 39 -11.98 19.35 13.50
CA PRO A 39 -11.91 18.50 14.70
C PRO A 39 -11.47 17.07 14.34
N THR A 40 -10.73 16.42 15.24
CA THR A 40 -10.32 15.02 15.06
C THR A 40 -11.56 14.11 15.01
N PRO A 41 -11.63 13.16 14.06
CA PRO A 41 -12.72 12.19 14.01
C PRO A 41 -12.64 11.21 15.19
N ARG A 42 -13.76 10.54 15.49
CA ARG A 42 -13.76 9.36 16.36
C ARG A 42 -13.32 8.14 15.57
N ILE A 43 -12.31 7.41 16.05
CA ILE A 43 -11.64 6.36 15.31
C ILE A 43 -11.71 5.04 16.08
N PHE A 44 -12.27 4.03 15.44
CA PHE A 44 -12.14 2.63 15.85
C PHE A 44 -11.07 1.97 14.99
N ALA A 45 -9.95 1.60 15.58
CA ALA A 45 -8.86 0.92 14.90
C ALA A 45 -8.97 -0.59 15.14
N LEU A 46 -9.47 -1.32 14.14
CA LEU A 46 -9.73 -2.75 14.23
C LEU A 46 -8.57 -3.57 13.65
N ASN A 47 -7.94 -4.38 14.49
CA ASN A 47 -6.88 -5.29 14.06
C ASN A 47 -7.23 -6.74 14.40
N ARG A 48 -6.64 -7.68 13.66
CA ARG A 48 -6.76 -9.12 13.97
C ARG A 48 -6.19 -9.40 15.35
N ILE A 49 -6.70 -10.43 16.02
CA ILE A 49 -6.10 -10.91 17.28
C ILE A 49 -4.67 -11.39 16.98
N GLY A 50 -3.71 -11.03 17.83
CA GLY A 50 -2.32 -11.45 17.68
C GLY A 50 -2.18 -12.96 17.85
N SER A 51 -1.15 -13.55 17.23
CA SER A 51 -0.80 -14.96 17.48
C SER A 51 -0.40 -15.18 18.95
N ASP A 52 0.28 -14.20 19.53
CA ASP A 52 0.54 -14.11 20.95
C ASP A 52 -0.59 -13.33 21.64
N GLN A 53 -1.43 -14.05 22.39
CA GLN A 53 -2.57 -13.49 23.11
C GLN A 53 -2.16 -12.72 24.38
N THR A 54 -0.89 -12.79 24.79
CA THR A 54 -0.38 -12.01 25.92
C THR A 54 -0.15 -10.54 25.54
N VAL A 55 0.04 -10.25 24.25
CA VAL A 55 0.27 -8.90 23.76
C VAL A 55 -1.05 -8.20 23.45
N THR A 56 -1.29 -7.09 24.13
CA THR A 56 -2.49 -6.27 23.99
C THR A 56 -2.57 -5.56 22.63
N ALA A 57 -3.76 -5.08 22.28
CA ALA A 57 -3.96 -4.25 21.08
C ALA A 57 -3.09 -2.97 21.11
N LEU A 58 -2.94 -2.37 22.31
CA LEU A 58 -2.13 -1.18 22.52
C LEU A 58 -0.65 -1.45 22.28
N GLU A 59 -0.08 -2.49 22.92
CA GLU A 59 1.34 -2.82 22.76
C GLU A 59 1.69 -3.14 21.30
N ARG A 60 0.79 -3.81 20.57
CA ARG A 60 0.97 -4.04 19.13
C ARG A 60 0.95 -2.77 18.31
N GLN A 61 0.05 -1.83 18.64
CA GLN A 61 -0.02 -0.54 17.96
C GLN A 61 1.19 0.34 18.30
N GLU A 62 1.66 0.33 19.55
CA GLU A 62 2.88 1.00 20.01
C GLU A 62 4.11 0.43 19.29
N SER A 63 4.22 -0.90 19.17
CA SER A 63 5.29 -1.54 18.40
C SER A 63 5.25 -1.14 16.93
N ALA A 64 4.06 -1.08 16.31
CA ALA A 64 3.90 -0.64 14.93
C ALA A 64 4.32 0.83 14.72
N PHE A 65 4.00 1.72 15.66
CA PHE A 65 4.39 3.13 15.63
C PHE A 65 5.89 3.31 15.89
N SER A 66 6.42 2.69 16.95
CA SER A 66 7.82 2.79 17.37
C SER A 66 8.78 2.29 16.29
N SER A 67 8.51 1.12 15.72
CA SER A 67 9.33 0.54 14.63
C SER A 67 9.38 1.40 13.36
N ARG A 68 8.49 2.39 13.22
CA ARG A 68 8.39 3.31 12.09
C ARG A 68 8.70 4.76 12.46
N GLY A 69 9.10 5.03 13.70
CA GLY A 69 9.41 6.38 14.19
C GLY A 69 8.20 7.31 14.29
N LEU A 70 6.99 6.78 14.50
CA LEU A 70 5.75 7.56 14.63
C LEU A 70 5.51 8.01 16.08
N ASP A 71 4.73 9.08 16.26
CA ASP A 71 4.47 9.66 17.59
C ASP A 71 3.53 8.79 18.44
N LEU A 72 4.10 8.14 19.45
CA LEU A 72 3.37 7.28 20.40
C LEU A 72 2.36 8.05 21.25
N ASN A 73 2.52 9.37 21.44
CA ASN A 73 1.57 10.15 22.25
C ASN A 73 0.18 10.21 21.61
N LEU A 74 0.09 10.10 20.29
CA LEU A 74 -1.18 10.06 19.57
C LEU A 74 -2.04 8.85 19.94
N LEU A 75 -1.42 7.76 20.43
CA LEU A 75 -2.17 6.56 20.84
C LEU A 75 -2.98 6.77 22.13
N LYS A 76 -2.73 7.85 22.86
CA LYS A 76 -3.49 8.25 24.07
C LYS A 76 -4.67 9.17 23.74
N HIS A 77 -4.92 9.45 22.47
CA HIS A 77 -5.97 10.38 22.06
C HIS A 77 -7.36 9.86 22.46
N SER A 78 -8.17 10.69 23.11
CA SER A 78 -9.47 10.28 23.68
C SER A 78 -10.50 9.81 22.65
N LYS A 79 -10.30 10.19 21.37
CA LYS A 79 -11.13 9.75 20.24
C LYS A 79 -10.66 8.46 19.57
N LEU A 80 -9.58 7.84 20.03
CA LEU A 80 -9.08 6.58 19.49
C LEU A 80 -9.55 5.42 20.37
N THR A 81 -10.13 4.40 19.74
CA THR A 81 -10.45 3.12 20.38
C THR A 81 -9.77 1.99 19.60
N LEU A 82 -8.89 1.26 20.26
CA LEU A 82 -8.21 0.10 19.68
C LEU A 82 -9.06 -1.16 19.91
N LEU A 83 -9.35 -1.88 18.83
CA LEU A 83 -10.15 -3.10 18.83
C LEU A 83 -9.33 -4.28 18.28
N SER A 84 -9.56 -5.46 18.85
CA SER A 84 -8.96 -6.72 18.39
C SER A 84 -10.05 -7.76 18.10
N ALA A 85 -10.18 -8.17 16.83
CA ALA A 85 -11.08 -9.26 16.44
C ALA A 85 -10.67 -9.85 15.08
N ASN A 86 -10.89 -11.15 14.89
CA ASN A 86 -10.72 -11.83 13.61
C ASN A 86 -11.98 -11.79 12.74
N THR A 87 -13.15 -11.75 13.37
CA THR A 87 -14.45 -11.54 12.74
C THR A 87 -15.22 -10.48 13.53
N LEU A 88 -16.14 -9.77 12.87
CA LEU A 88 -16.91 -8.71 13.55
C LEU A 88 -17.76 -9.26 14.70
N ASP A 89 -18.19 -10.52 14.64
CA ASP A 89 -19.00 -11.15 15.69
C ASP A 89 -18.32 -11.24 17.05
N GLN A 90 -16.98 -11.30 17.05
CA GLN A 90 -16.16 -11.33 18.27
C GLN A 90 -16.12 -9.98 18.99
N LEU A 91 -16.58 -8.90 18.37
CA LEU A 91 -16.67 -7.60 19.02
C LEU A 91 -17.81 -7.60 20.08
N PRO A 92 -17.64 -6.85 21.19
CA PRO A 92 -18.70 -6.66 22.17
C PRO A 92 -19.98 -6.11 21.53
N SER A 93 -21.14 -6.51 22.05
CA SER A 93 -22.45 -6.11 21.50
C SER A 93 -22.63 -4.59 21.48
N GLU A 94 -22.13 -3.89 22.50
CA GLU A 94 -22.19 -2.44 22.62
C GLU A 94 -21.38 -1.76 21.50
N ILE A 95 -20.18 -2.28 21.22
CA ILE A 95 -19.33 -1.78 20.13
C ILE A 95 -19.97 -2.07 18.77
N LYS A 96 -20.55 -3.25 18.56
CA LYS A 96 -21.25 -3.58 17.30
C LYS A 96 -22.44 -2.64 17.06
N GLN A 97 -23.24 -2.39 18.09
CA GLN A 97 -24.37 -1.45 18.03
C GLN A 97 -23.89 -0.02 17.76
N GLU A 98 -22.81 0.41 18.40
CA GLU A 98 -22.23 1.72 18.19
C GLU A 98 -21.71 1.89 16.76
N LEU A 99 -20.99 0.90 16.23
CA LEU A 99 -20.50 0.92 14.86
C LEU A 99 -21.68 0.98 13.86
N SER A 100 -22.70 0.14 14.04
CA SER A 100 -23.84 0.07 13.11
C SER A 100 -24.76 1.30 13.13
N THR A 101 -24.65 2.17 14.13
CA THR A 101 -25.51 3.37 14.27
C THR A 101 -24.78 4.69 14.08
N THR A 102 -23.44 4.71 14.19
CA THR A 102 -22.67 5.96 14.19
C THR A 102 -21.66 6.10 13.06
N LEU A 103 -21.27 5.01 12.39
CA LEU A 103 -20.22 5.06 11.38
C LEU A 103 -20.58 5.99 10.22
N THR A 104 -19.56 6.72 9.77
CA THR A 104 -19.60 7.57 8.58
C THR A 104 -18.63 7.07 7.51
N HIS A 105 -17.54 6.41 7.92
CA HIS A 105 -16.52 5.90 7.01
C HIS A 105 -16.01 4.53 7.51
N ILE A 106 -15.79 3.61 6.58
CA ILE A 106 -15.10 2.35 6.81
C ILE A 106 -13.88 2.33 5.89
N ILE A 107 -12.67 2.42 6.45
CA ILE A 107 -11.41 2.36 5.71
C ILE A 107 -10.80 0.98 5.91
N HIS A 108 -11.02 0.10 4.94
CA HIS A 108 -10.57 -1.27 4.95
C HIS A 108 -9.18 -1.41 4.31
N LEU A 109 -8.12 -1.39 5.14
CA LEU A 109 -6.74 -1.62 4.70
C LEU A 109 -6.23 -3.04 4.99
N ALA A 110 -6.83 -3.73 5.96
CA ALA A 110 -6.38 -5.04 6.40
C ALA A 110 -6.60 -6.11 5.32
N TYR A 111 -5.54 -6.52 4.65
CA TYR A 111 -5.56 -7.64 3.72
C TYR A 111 -4.18 -8.31 3.71
N PRO A 112 -4.08 -9.64 3.78
CA PRO A 112 -2.78 -10.31 3.67
C PRO A 112 -2.18 -10.07 2.28
N VAL A 113 -0.93 -9.63 2.22
CA VAL A 113 -0.19 -9.47 0.96
C VAL A 113 0.72 -10.68 0.80
N ASN A 114 0.37 -11.59 -0.11
CA ASN A 114 1.18 -12.76 -0.42
C ASN A 114 0.91 -13.25 -1.84
N PHE A 115 1.85 -13.00 -2.74
CA PHE A 115 1.73 -13.34 -4.16
C PHE A 115 1.86 -14.85 -4.46
N ASN A 116 2.32 -15.65 -3.49
CA ASN A 116 2.48 -17.09 -3.62
C ASN A 116 1.21 -17.89 -3.28
N LEU A 117 0.19 -17.23 -2.73
CA LEU A 117 -1.07 -17.88 -2.38
C LEU A 117 -2.04 -17.91 -3.55
N THR A 118 -2.83 -18.99 -3.63
CA THR A 118 -3.94 -19.12 -4.56
C THR A 118 -5.14 -18.28 -4.11
N LEU A 119 -6.05 -17.96 -5.03
CA LEU A 119 -7.31 -17.26 -4.72
C LEU A 119 -8.08 -17.89 -3.55
N ALA A 120 -8.20 -19.22 -3.52
CA ALA A 120 -8.92 -19.94 -2.46
C ALA A 120 -8.35 -19.70 -1.06
N SER A 121 -7.04 -19.42 -0.95
CA SER A 121 -6.40 -19.11 0.34
C SER A 121 -6.85 -17.77 0.92
N PHE A 122 -7.41 -16.88 0.09
CA PHE A 122 -7.90 -15.57 0.48
C PHE A 122 -9.39 -15.55 0.86
N GLU A 123 -10.08 -16.69 0.79
CA GLU A 123 -11.51 -16.81 1.17
C GLU A 123 -11.82 -16.14 2.53
N PRO A 124 -11.04 -16.33 3.61
CA PRO A 124 -11.32 -15.65 4.88
C PRO A 124 -11.21 -14.11 4.80
N SER A 125 -10.35 -13.59 3.92
CA SER A 125 -10.18 -12.14 3.72
C SER A 125 -11.31 -11.55 2.88
N ILE A 126 -11.80 -12.31 1.90
CA ILE A 126 -12.98 -11.97 1.10
C ILE A 126 -14.23 -11.95 2.00
N GLN A 127 -14.41 -12.97 2.84
CA GLN A 127 -15.50 -13.03 3.82
C GLN A 127 -15.44 -11.87 4.81
N PHE A 128 -14.26 -11.52 5.31
CA PHE A 128 -14.12 -10.36 6.20
C PHE A 128 -14.49 -9.04 5.50
N THR A 129 -14.16 -8.90 4.20
CA THR A 129 -14.60 -7.76 3.38
C THR A 129 -16.13 -7.72 3.28
N GLN A 130 -16.77 -8.86 3.01
CA GLN A 130 -18.23 -8.99 2.99
C GLN A 130 -18.86 -8.60 4.33
N SER A 131 -18.32 -9.04 5.46
CA SER A 131 -18.84 -8.65 6.80
C SER A 131 -18.76 -7.14 7.04
N LEU A 132 -17.71 -6.47 6.55
CA LEU A 132 -17.63 -5.00 6.65
C LEU A 132 -18.64 -4.30 5.73
N LEU A 133 -18.97 -4.87 4.57
CA LEU A 133 -20.03 -4.36 3.70
C LEU A 133 -21.43 -4.59 4.28
N GLU A 134 -21.65 -5.71 4.97
CA GLU A 134 -22.86 -5.96 5.74
C GLU A 134 -23.02 -4.94 6.87
N LEU A 135 -21.92 -4.60 7.56
CA LEU A 135 -21.91 -3.50 8.54
C LEU A 135 -22.27 -2.17 7.86
N ALA A 136 -21.71 -1.85 6.68
CA ALA A 136 -22.06 -0.64 5.93
C ALA A 136 -23.56 -0.59 5.56
N ASN A 137 -24.14 -1.73 5.19
CA ASN A 137 -25.58 -1.86 4.97
C ASN A 137 -26.38 -1.61 6.25
N GLN A 138 -25.99 -2.22 7.38
CA GLN A 138 -26.64 -1.96 8.67
C GLN A 138 -26.60 -0.47 9.04
N VAL A 139 -25.48 0.21 8.80
CA VAL A 139 -25.38 1.66 8.99
C VAL A 139 -26.34 2.40 8.08
N SER A 140 -26.46 2.00 6.81
CA SER A 140 -27.40 2.61 5.86
C SER A 140 -28.86 2.48 6.30
N ILE A 141 -29.22 1.36 6.95
CA ILE A 141 -30.56 1.14 7.52
C ILE A 141 -30.79 2.06 8.73
N HIS A 142 -29.82 2.19 9.63
CA HIS A 142 -29.96 3.05 10.82
C HIS A 142 -29.83 4.55 10.50
N ARG A 143 -29.14 4.90 9.40
CA ARG A 143 -28.83 6.28 8.99
C ARG A 143 -29.24 6.52 7.52
N PRO A 144 -30.54 6.47 7.18
CA PRO A 144 -30.99 6.57 5.78
C PRO A 144 -30.60 7.90 5.09
N ASN A 145 -30.45 8.98 5.86
CA ASN A 145 -30.06 10.30 5.36
C ASN A 145 -28.54 10.54 5.36
N GLN A 146 -27.75 9.63 5.92
CA GLN A 146 -26.29 9.76 6.02
C GLN A 146 -25.65 8.38 5.96
N LYS A 147 -25.65 7.81 4.75
CA LYS A 147 -25.04 6.50 4.48
C LYS A 147 -23.51 6.58 4.59
N PRO A 148 -22.83 5.48 4.97
CA PRO A 148 -21.40 5.48 5.14
C PRO A 148 -20.67 5.50 3.79
N ASN A 149 -19.43 5.98 3.79
CA ASN A 149 -18.49 5.77 2.68
C ASN A 149 -17.59 4.56 2.97
N PHE A 150 -17.48 3.63 2.02
CA PHE A 150 -16.65 2.43 2.14
C PHE A 150 -15.38 2.57 1.30
N ILE A 151 -14.23 2.60 1.95
CA ILE A 151 -12.94 2.76 1.31
C ILE A 151 -12.20 1.44 1.36
N PHE A 152 -11.84 0.92 0.19
CA PHE A 152 -11.12 -0.34 0.08
C PHE A 152 -9.72 -0.11 -0.50
N ALA A 153 -8.69 -0.53 0.24
CA ALA A 153 -7.35 -0.63 -0.31
C ALA A 153 -7.26 -1.84 -1.24
N SER A 154 -7.59 -1.66 -2.52
CA SER A 154 -7.25 -2.61 -3.57
C SER A 154 -5.76 -2.50 -3.95
N SER A 155 -5.34 -3.11 -5.06
CA SER A 155 -3.95 -3.15 -5.51
C SER A 155 -3.87 -3.08 -7.02
N VAL A 156 -2.78 -2.52 -7.55
CA VAL A 156 -2.44 -2.64 -8.98
C VAL A 156 -2.25 -4.09 -9.44
N ALA A 157 -2.09 -5.05 -8.52
CA ALA A 157 -2.10 -6.47 -8.84
C ALA A 157 -3.42 -6.95 -9.48
N THR A 158 -4.53 -6.19 -9.34
CA THR A 158 -5.77 -6.46 -10.08
C THR A 158 -5.68 -6.15 -11.58
N LEU A 159 -4.54 -5.61 -12.02
CA LEU A 159 -4.24 -5.18 -13.38
C LEU A 159 -3.02 -5.93 -13.97
N ALA A 160 -2.55 -7.00 -13.31
CA ALA A 160 -1.32 -7.71 -13.67
C ALA A 160 -1.33 -8.33 -15.08
N SER A 161 -2.51 -8.67 -15.61
CA SER A 161 -2.72 -9.19 -16.97
C SER A 161 -3.42 -8.17 -17.88
N PHE A 162 -3.44 -6.89 -17.50
CA PHE A 162 -3.99 -5.86 -18.36
C PHE A 162 -3.09 -5.67 -19.59
N VAL A 163 -3.71 -5.67 -20.77
CA VAL A 163 -3.05 -5.37 -22.04
C VAL A 163 -3.80 -4.22 -22.70
N GLY A 164 -3.21 -3.03 -22.64
CA GLY A 164 -3.75 -1.85 -23.33
C GLY A 164 -3.55 -1.96 -24.83
N GLU A 165 -4.47 -1.42 -25.62
CA GLU A 165 -4.25 -1.25 -27.05
C GLU A 165 -3.06 -0.28 -27.24
N ASN A 166 -2.02 -0.68 -27.97
CA ASN A 166 -0.84 0.16 -28.24
C ASN A 166 -0.17 0.78 -26.99
N GLY A 167 -0.12 0.05 -25.86
CA GLY A 167 0.56 0.54 -24.65
C GLY A 167 -0.24 1.59 -23.86
N GLU A 168 -1.54 1.68 -24.06
CA GLU A 168 -2.42 2.57 -23.29
C GLU A 168 -2.33 2.32 -21.77
N TRP A 169 -2.29 3.41 -21.02
CA TRP A 169 -2.25 3.38 -19.56
C TRP A 169 -3.67 3.16 -19.00
N VAL A 170 -3.74 2.43 -17.89
CA VAL A 170 -5.03 2.10 -17.27
C VAL A 170 -5.67 3.34 -16.67
N LYS A 171 -6.89 3.65 -17.11
CA LYS A 171 -7.73 4.72 -16.56
C LYS A 171 -8.29 4.33 -15.20
N GLU A 172 -8.72 5.34 -14.43
CA GLU A 172 -9.35 5.19 -13.11
C GLU A 172 -10.80 4.70 -13.21
N ASP A 173 -10.99 3.55 -13.86
CA ASP A 173 -12.30 2.99 -14.18
C ASP A 173 -12.31 1.45 -14.00
N LYS A 174 -13.50 0.88 -14.12
CA LYS A 174 -13.69 -0.57 -14.16
C LYS A 174 -12.97 -1.14 -15.38
N VAL A 175 -12.21 -2.20 -15.14
CA VAL A 175 -11.56 -2.99 -16.19
C VAL A 175 -12.13 -4.40 -16.23
N ASP A 176 -11.95 -5.06 -17.36
CA ASP A 176 -12.37 -6.45 -17.54
C ASP A 176 -11.71 -7.37 -16.50
N MET A 177 -12.45 -8.36 -16.01
CA MET A 177 -11.98 -9.31 -15.01
C MET A 177 -10.71 -10.07 -15.44
N LYS A 178 -10.49 -10.27 -16.75
CA LYS A 178 -9.29 -10.93 -17.27
C LYS A 178 -8.01 -10.15 -16.95
N SER A 179 -8.11 -8.86 -16.65
CA SER A 179 -6.98 -8.00 -16.31
C SER A 179 -6.26 -8.41 -15.02
N CYS A 180 -6.88 -9.21 -14.15
CA CYS A 180 -6.28 -9.62 -12.87
C CYS A 180 -5.68 -11.03 -12.87
N LEU A 181 -5.78 -11.77 -13.97
CA LEU A 181 -5.40 -13.18 -14.01
C LEU A 181 -3.90 -13.36 -13.73
N GLY A 182 -3.54 -14.46 -13.08
CA GLY A 182 -2.15 -14.91 -12.95
C GLY A 182 -1.55 -14.78 -11.55
N THR A 183 -2.19 -14.05 -10.63
CA THR A 183 -1.80 -14.06 -9.20
C THR A 183 -3.02 -14.21 -8.31
N GLY A 184 -3.00 -15.17 -7.37
CA GLY A 184 -4.13 -15.38 -6.46
C GLY A 184 -4.41 -14.16 -5.58
N TYR A 185 -3.39 -13.38 -5.25
CA TYR A 185 -3.54 -12.09 -4.57
C TYR A 185 -4.31 -11.06 -5.42
N GLY A 186 -3.90 -10.82 -6.67
CA GLY A 186 -4.59 -9.91 -7.58
C GLY A 186 -6.03 -10.33 -7.86
N GLU A 187 -6.24 -11.63 -8.10
CA GLU A 187 -7.57 -12.22 -8.27
C GLU A 187 -8.46 -12.00 -7.04
N SER A 188 -7.93 -12.23 -5.84
CA SER A 188 -8.70 -12.07 -4.60
C SER A 188 -9.12 -10.62 -4.31
N LYS A 189 -8.24 -9.67 -4.62
CA LYS A 189 -8.55 -8.23 -4.56
C LYS A 189 -9.61 -7.85 -5.58
N ARG A 190 -9.51 -8.38 -6.81
CA ARG A 190 -10.50 -8.13 -7.87
C ARG A 190 -11.88 -8.69 -7.53
N VAL A 191 -11.94 -9.86 -6.89
CA VAL A 191 -13.21 -10.42 -6.35
C VAL A 191 -13.81 -9.47 -5.31
N CYS A 192 -12.99 -8.89 -4.43
CA CYS A 192 -13.47 -7.88 -3.48
C CYS A 192 -14.00 -6.62 -4.20
N GLU A 193 -13.33 -6.14 -5.26
CA GLU A 193 -13.84 -5.02 -6.08
C GLU A 193 -15.27 -5.31 -6.59
N GLU A 194 -15.50 -6.48 -7.21
CA GLU A 194 -16.85 -6.86 -7.71
C GLU A 194 -17.90 -6.97 -6.59
N ILE A 195 -17.54 -7.55 -5.45
CA ILE A 195 -18.47 -7.65 -4.31
C ILE A 195 -18.85 -6.26 -3.80
N ILE A 196 -17.88 -5.35 -3.67
CA ILE A 196 -18.14 -3.97 -3.25
C ILE A 196 -19.10 -3.29 -4.24
N GLU A 197 -18.84 -3.41 -5.54
CA GLU A 197 -19.72 -2.86 -6.59
C GLU A 197 -21.16 -3.38 -6.49
N ALA A 198 -21.33 -4.68 -6.23
CA ALA A 198 -22.65 -5.29 -6.08
C ALA A 198 -23.37 -4.75 -4.83
N TYR A 199 -22.66 -4.61 -3.70
CA TYR A 199 -23.25 -4.10 -2.46
C TYR A 199 -23.64 -2.63 -2.55
N VAL A 200 -22.79 -1.76 -3.11
CA VAL A 200 -23.16 -0.34 -3.25
C VAL A 200 -24.39 -0.17 -4.13
N LYS A 201 -24.49 -0.92 -5.25
CA LYS A 201 -25.67 -0.90 -6.13
C LYS A 201 -26.93 -1.38 -5.42
N ALA A 202 -26.81 -2.38 -4.55
CA ALA A 202 -27.95 -2.95 -3.84
C ALA A 202 -28.45 -2.07 -2.68
N TYR A 203 -27.54 -1.43 -1.93
CA TYR A 203 -27.87 -0.75 -0.66
C TYR A 203 -27.71 0.78 -0.72
N GLY A 204 -27.07 1.28 -1.77
CA GLY A 204 -26.96 2.69 -2.12
C GLY A 204 -26.08 3.53 -1.20
N PHE A 205 -25.18 2.92 -0.44
CA PHE A 205 -24.04 3.62 0.16
C PHE A 205 -22.90 3.76 -0.87
N THR A 206 -21.86 4.52 -0.54
CA THR A 206 -20.81 4.85 -1.53
C THR A 206 -19.55 4.06 -1.29
N ALA A 207 -18.73 3.86 -2.33
CA ALA A 207 -17.41 3.27 -2.17
C ALA A 207 -16.30 3.96 -2.97
N VAL A 208 -15.08 3.88 -2.43
CA VAL A 208 -13.84 4.30 -3.10
C VAL A 208 -12.90 3.10 -3.14
N ILE A 209 -12.63 2.60 -4.34
CA ILE A 209 -11.73 1.47 -4.57
C ILE A 209 -10.36 2.03 -4.93
N LEU A 210 -9.41 1.90 -4.01
CA LEU A 210 -8.07 2.46 -4.14
C LEU A 210 -7.13 1.39 -4.70
N ARG A 211 -6.77 1.42 -5.99
CA ARG A 211 -5.73 0.54 -6.53
C ARG A 211 -4.37 1.14 -6.18
N ILE A 212 -3.74 0.59 -5.15
CA ILE A 212 -2.47 1.07 -4.61
C ILE A 212 -1.31 0.36 -5.33
N GLY A 213 -0.35 1.13 -5.81
CA GLY A 213 0.88 0.62 -6.45
C GLY A 213 1.94 0.19 -5.45
N GLN A 214 3.17 0.00 -5.96
CA GLN A 214 4.31 -0.28 -5.09
C GLN A 214 4.55 0.90 -4.15
N MET A 215 4.46 0.63 -2.85
CA MET A 215 4.86 1.58 -1.82
C MET A 215 6.36 1.45 -1.56
N CYS A 216 7.03 2.57 -1.34
CA CYS A 216 8.44 2.60 -0.94
C CYS A 216 8.60 3.24 0.45
N GLY A 217 9.85 3.33 0.91
CA GLY A 217 10.17 3.84 2.23
C GLY A 217 9.68 5.27 2.46
N SER A 218 9.31 5.57 3.70
CA SER A 218 8.75 6.88 4.07
C SER A 218 9.74 8.02 3.83
N ARG A 219 9.26 9.18 3.40
CA ARG A 219 10.10 10.38 3.28
C ARG A 219 10.56 10.91 4.63
N ARG A 220 9.76 10.70 5.68
CA ARG A 220 10.08 11.17 7.03
C ARG A 220 11.15 10.36 7.76
N GLY A 221 11.40 9.11 7.37
CA GLY A 221 12.30 8.25 8.15
C GLY A 221 12.87 7.04 7.42
N GLY A 222 12.66 6.91 6.12
CA GLY A 222 13.18 5.83 5.29
C GLY A 222 12.58 4.45 5.57
N SER A 223 11.55 4.36 6.41
CA SER A 223 11.04 3.08 6.91
C SER A 223 10.44 2.25 5.78
N TRP A 224 11.13 1.17 5.39
CA TRP A 224 10.67 0.21 4.38
C TRP A 224 11.00 -1.21 4.84
N ASN A 225 10.05 -2.13 4.68
CA ASN A 225 10.20 -3.52 5.09
C ASN A 225 11.34 -4.24 4.33
N MET A 226 12.37 -4.62 5.08
CA MET A 226 13.59 -5.27 4.61
C MET A 226 13.39 -6.65 3.96
N THR A 227 12.20 -7.25 4.11
CA THR A 227 11.87 -8.56 3.52
C THR A 227 11.14 -8.44 2.18
N GLU A 228 10.86 -7.23 1.70
CA GLU A 228 10.27 -7.02 0.38
C GLU A 228 11.30 -7.23 -0.73
N TRP A 229 10.83 -7.41 -1.97
CA TRP A 229 11.68 -7.77 -3.10
C TRP A 229 12.81 -6.76 -3.35
N PHE A 230 12.51 -5.46 -3.38
CA PHE A 230 13.53 -4.45 -3.68
C PHE A 230 14.60 -4.33 -2.58
N PRO A 231 14.25 -4.25 -1.28
CA PRO A 231 15.26 -4.24 -0.21
C PRO A 231 16.16 -5.48 -0.19
N LEU A 232 15.66 -6.65 -0.63
CA LEU A 232 16.46 -7.87 -0.76
C LEU A 232 17.46 -7.81 -1.93
N ILE A 233 17.12 -7.14 -3.04
CA ILE A 233 18.09 -6.83 -4.10
C ILE A 233 19.23 -5.99 -3.53
N VAL A 234 18.88 -4.92 -2.80
CA VAL A 234 19.84 -3.98 -2.22
C VAL A 234 20.75 -4.66 -1.17
N GLN A 235 20.19 -5.53 -0.33
CA GLN A 235 20.97 -6.32 0.63
C GLN A 235 22.01 -7.20 -0.06
N SER A 236 21.57 -7.89 -1.12
CA SER A 236 22.37 -8.89 -1.82
C SER A 236 23.54 -8.28 -2.59
N ALA A 237 23.52 -6.97 -2.84
CA ALA A 237 24.59 -6.24 -3.51
C ALA A 237 25.94 -6.43 -2.83
N ILE A 238 25.98 -6.53 -1.50
CA ILE A 238 27.25 -6.72 -0.76
C ILE A 238 27.91 -8.05 -1.11
N THR A 239 27.11 -9.11 -1.30
CA THR A 239 27.58 -10.46 -1.66
C THR A 239 27.82 -10.61 -3.16
N LEU A 240 26.96 -10.01 -3.99
CA LEU A 240 27.03 -10.14 -5.45
C LEU A 240 27.96 -9.12 -6.13
N HIS A 241 28.41 -8.11 -5.38
CA HIS A 241 29.19 -6.96 -5.86
C HIS A 241 28.54 -6.22 -7.04
N CYS A 242 27.21 -6.30 -7.16
CA CYS A 242 26.48 -5.60 -8.21
C CYS A 242 24.99 -5.38 -7.87
N LEU A 243 24.40 -4.44 -8.58
CA LEU A 243 22.97 -4.15 -8.59
C LEU A 243 22.44 -4.18 -10.03
N PRO A 244 21.17 -4.59 -10.24
CA PRO A 244 20.56 -4.55 -11.55
C PRO A 244 20.18 -3.12 -11.94
N ASP A 245 20.52 -2.73 -13.16
CA ASP A 245 20.19 -1.43 -13.74
C ASP A 245 19.36 -1.57 -15.03
N GLY A 246 18.62 -0.51 -15.36
CA GLY A 246 17.66 -0.49 -16.46
C GLY A 246 17.15 0.91 -16.79
N ALA A 247 16.50 1.05 -17.94
CA ALA A 247 15.98 2.32 -18.45
C ALA A 247 14.54 2.63 -18.00
N ASP A 248 13.91 1.71 -17.26
CA ASP A 248 12.52 1.79 -16.86
C ASP A 248 12.22 2.98 -15.95
N ASP A 249 10.95 3.40 -15.99
CA ASP A 249 10.40 4.33 -15.01
C ASP A 249 9.86 3.55 -13.80
N ILE A 250 9.73 4.24 -12.67
CA ILE A 250 9.10 3.75 -11.44
C ILE A 250 8.12 4.79 -10.89
N ALA A 251 6.89 4.37 -10.69
CA ALA A 251 5.79 5.14 -10.11
C ALA A 251 5.56 4.78 -8.64
N TRP A 252 6.62 4.43 -7.90
CA TRP A 252 6.53 4.07 -6.50
C TRP A 252 6.14 5.26 -5.63
N ILE A 253 5.24 5.04 -4.69
CA ILE A 253 4.75 6.09 -3.79
C ILE A 253 5.32 5.88 -2.38
N PRO A 254 5.91 6.91 -1.73
CA PRO A 254 6.30 6.80 -0.32
C PRO A 254 5.10 6.48 0.56
N VAL A 255 5.25 5.53 1.50
CA VAL A 255 4.13 5.04 2.32
C VAL A 255 3.45 6.13 3.17
N ASP A 256 4.19 7.13 3.62
CA ASP A 256 3.66 8.27 4.35
C ASP A 256 2.89 9.24 3.45
N GLU A 257 3.33 9.43 2.21
CA GLU A 257 2.59 10.22 1.22
C GLU A 257 1.32 9.49 0.76
N ALA A 258 1.38 8.17 0.55
CA ALA A 258 0.22 7.34 0.27
C ALA A 258 -0.83 7.45 1.38
N ALA A 259 -0.42 7.47 2.66
CA ALA A 259 -1.35 7.65 3.78
C ALA A 259 -2.09 9.01 3.72
N VAL A 260 -1.41 10.09 3.36
CA VAL A 260 -2.03 11.41 3.17
C VAL A 260 -3.02 11.37 2.01
N VAL A 261 -2.61 10.84 0.86
CA VAL A 261 -3.46 10.72 -0.35
C VAL A 261 -4.71 9.91 -0.04
N ILE A 262 -4.58 8.75 0.61
CA ILE A 262 -5.73 7.92 0.99
C ILE A 262 -6.67 8.67 1.92
N SER A 263 -6.15 9.45 2.87
CA SER A 263 -6.98 10.30 3.72
C SER A 263 -7.76 11.33 2.92
N GLU A 264 -7.11 12.04 1.99
CA GLU A 264 -7.77 13.03 1.12
C GLU A 264 -8.85 12.39 0.24
N LEU A 265 -8.53 11.26 -0.41
CA LEU A 265 -9.47 10.51 -1.24
C LEU A 265 -10.64 9.93 -0.43
N SER A 266 -10.41 9.53 0.83
CA SER A 266 -11.46 8.98 1.71
C SER A 266 -12.48 10.03 2.13
N PHE A 267 -12.03 11.26 2.38
CA PHE A 267 -12.87 12.36 2.87
C PHE A 267 -13.23 13.39 1.79
N HIS A 268 -12.89 13.11 0.52
CA HIS A 268 -13.28 13.97 -0.59
C HIS A 268 -14.82 14.02 -0.69
N PRO A 269 -15.43 15.23 -0.70
CA PRO A 269 -16.89 15.40 -0.68
C PRO A 269 -17.51 15.09 -2.05
N ARG A 270 -17.59 13.81 -2.39
CA ARG A 270 -18.23 13.35 -3.63
C ARG A 270 -19.75 13.51 -3.51
N GLN A 271 -20.38 13.90 -4.62
CA GLN A 271 -21.83 13.92 -4.77
C GLN A 271 -22.22 12.86 -5.81
N PRO A 272 -22.21 11.57 -5.44
CA PRO A 272 -22.44 10.51 -6.40
C PRO A 272 -23.87 10.53 -6.91
N THR A 273 -24.02 10.36 -8.22
CA THR A 273 -25.30 10.05 -8.84
C THR A 273 -25.70 8.60 -8.50
N PRO A 274 -26.98 8.21 -8.64
CA PRO A 274 -27.39 6.81 -8.48
C PRO A 274 -26.56 5.82 -9.31
N GLU A 275 -26.06 6.24 -10.46
CA GLU A 275 -25.23 5.46 -11.38
C GLU A 275 -23.74 5.44 -10.98
N GLU A 276 -23.27 6.37 -10.15
CA GLU A 276 -21.85 6.57 -9.77
C GLU A 276 -21.60 6.36 -8.27
N GLN A 277 -22.20 5.31 -7.69
CA GLN A 277 -22.07 5.02 -6.25
C GLN A 277 -20.67 4.54 -5.84
N TYR A 278 -19.81 4.20 -6.79
CA TYR A 278 -18.42 3.84 -6.53
C TYR A 278 -17.49 4.46 -7.58
N VAL A 279 -16.24 4.65 -7.16
CA VAL A 279 -15.17 5.12 -8.03
C VAL A 279 -13.91 4.31 -7.83
N TYR A 280 -13.10 4.18 -8.88
CA TYR A 280 -11.73 3.69 -8.77
C TYR A 280 -10.78 4.87 -8.67
N ARG A 281 -9.76 4.74 -7.83
CA ARG A 281 -8.69 5.73 -7.71
C ARG A 281 -7.35 5.06 -7.66
N HIS A 282 -6.38 5.62 -8.36
CA HIS A 282 -5.04 5.08 -8.45
C HIS A 282 -4.11 5.80 -7.46
N VAL A 283 -3.59 5.05 -6.49
CA VAL A 283 -2.64 5.56 -5.49
C VAL A 283 -1.24 5.09 -5.88
N ILE A 284 -0.70 5.76 -6.89
CA ILE A 284 0.65 5.57 -7.42
C ILE A 284 1.32 6.94 -7.60
N HIS A 285 2.63 6.99 -7.83
CA HIS A 285 3.30 8.25 -8.09
C HIS A 285 2.96 8.77 -9.51
N PRO A 286 2.33 9.96 -9.66
CA PRO A 286 1.87 10.47 -10.97
C PRO A 286 3.02 10.92 -11.88
N ARG A 287 4.20 11.15 -11.31
CA ARG A 287 5.41 11.62 -12.01
C ARG A 287 6.56 10.65 -11.76
N ALA A 288 6.67 9.62 -12.58
CA ALA A 288 7.60 8.53 -12.35
C ALA A 288 9.08 9.00 -12.34
N ALA A 289 9.89 8.36 -11.49
CA ALA A 289 11.34 8.52 -11.47
C ALA A 289 12.01 7.49 -12.40
N LYS A 290 13.25 7.72 -12.81
CA LYS A 290 14.04 6.69 -13.51
C LYS A 290 14.61 5.69 -12.52
N TRP A 291 14.58 4.40 -12.87
CA TRP A 291 15.23 3.35 -12.08
C TRP A 291 16.71 3.69 -11.81
N HIS A 292 17.42 4.09 -12.86
CA HIS A 292 18.82 4.46 -12.81
C HIS A 292 19.12 5.56 -11.77
N ASP A 293 18.26 6.59 -11.69
CA ASP A 293 18.43 7.73 -10.78
C ASP A 293 18.31 7.33 -9.31
N LEU A 294 17.72 6.17 -9.00
CA LEU A 294 17.71 5.60 -7.65
C LEU A 294 18.83 4.59 -7.42
N ILE A 295 19.09 3.69 -8.38
CA ILE A 295 20.03 2.58 -8.16
C ILE A 295 21.49 3.04 -8.14
N LEU A 296 21.84 4.08 -8.90
CA LEU A 296 23.19 4.63 -8.93
C LEU A 296 23.60 5.21 -7.56
N PRO A 297 22.83 6.12 -6.93
CA PRO A 297 23.12 6.55 -5.57
C PRO A 297 23.16 5.40 -4.55
N ILE A 298 22.33 4.37 -4.73
CA ILE A 298 22.36 3.19 -3.85
C ILE A 298 23.69 2.45 -3.94
N SER A 299 24.17 2.17 -5.16
CA SER A 299 25.48 1.54 -5.39
C SER A 299 26.62 2.33 -4.73
N GLN A 300 26.64 3.65 -4.95
CA GLN A 300 27.66 4.55 -4.39
C GLN A 300 27.64 4.53 -2.86
N TRP A 301 26.44 4.70 -2.28
CA TRP A 301 26.29 4.74 -0.84
C TRP A 301 26.71 3.43 -0.18
N ILE A 302 26.36 2.26 -0.74
CA ILE A 302 26.78 0.95 -0.20
C ILE A 302 28.31 0.81 -0.26
N SER A 303 28.92 1.20 -1.37
CA SER A 303 30.37 1.15 -1.56
C SER A 303 31.11 1.99 -0.50
N GLU A 304 30.55 3.15 -0.13
CA GLU A 304 31.11 4.03 0.89
C GLU A 304 30.81 3.58 2.34
N ASN A 305 29.62 3.03 2.60
CA ASN A 305 29.08 2.89 3.95
C ASN A 305 29.04 1.47 4.49
N CYS A 306 29.10 0.46 3.63
CA CYS A 306 28.98 -0.95 4.03
C CYS A 306 30.28 -1.74 3.89
N LYS A 307 31.38 -1.11 3.43
CA LYS A 307 32.71 -1.73 3.27
C LYS A 307 32.68 -3.07 2.52
N PRO A 308 32.05 -3.15 1.33
CA PRO A 308 32.12 -4.35 0.52
C PRO A 308 33.57 -4.64 0.10
N ILE A 309 33.87 -5.89 -0.22
CA ILE A 309 35.21 -6.31 -0.69
C ILE A 309 35.54 -5.65 -2.05
N GLU A 310 34.52 -5.46 -2.88
CA GLU A 310 34.63 -4.81 -4.20
C GLU A 310 33.58 -3.69 -4.31
N PRO A 311 33.82 -2.64 -5.12
CA PRO A 311 32.80 -1.64 -5.46
C PRO A 311 31.54 -2.28 -6.05
N ILE A 312 30.37 -1.70 -5.77
CA ILE A 312 29.10 -2.24 -6.27
C ILE A 312 28.86 -1.77 -7.70
N GLU A 313 29.02 -2.66 -8.68
CA GLU A 313 28.79 -2.34 -10.09
C GLU A 313 27.31 -2.33 -10.47
N LEU A 314 26.93 -1.51 -11.44
CA LEU A 314 25.62 -1.58 -12.08
C LEU A 314 25.72 -2.51 -13.29
N VAL A 315 24.85 -3.52 -13.36
CA VAL A 315 24.84 -4.51 -14.45
C VAL A 315 23.44 -4.67 -15.04
N PRO A 316 23.30 -5.10 -16.31
CA PRO A 316 22.00 -5.48 -16.85
C PRO A 316 21.29 -6.52 -16.00
N TYR A 317 19.97 -6.43 -15.88
CA TYR A 317 19.15 -7.31 -15.03
C TYR A 317 19.40 -8.81 -15.26
N GLU A 318 19.50 -9.24 -16.52
CA GLU A 318 19.81 -10.64 -16.86
C GLU A 318 21.16 -11.10 -16.27
N GLN A 319 22.19 -10.25 -16.31
CA GLN A 319 23.49 -10.56 -15.72
C GLN A 319 23.42 -10.62 -14.19
N TRP A 320 22.63 -9.74 -13.57
CA TRP A 320 22.40 -9.78 -12.13
C TRP A 320 21.72 -11.10 -11.72
N VAL A 321 20.69 -11.55 -12.44
CA VAL A 321 20.01 -12.84 -12.20
C VAL A 321 20.98 -14.02 -12.38
N GLN A 322 21.84 -13.99 -13.40
CA GLN A 322 22.88 -15.03 -13.60
C GLN A 322 23.86 -15.07 -12.42
N LYS A 323 24.33 -13.90 -11.95
CA LYS A 323 25.20 -13.82 -10.77
C LYS A 323 24.51 -14.34 -9.51
N LEU A 324 23.23 -14.01 -9.31
CA LEU A 324 22.43 -14.54 -8.19
C LEU A 324 22.32 -16.06 -8.23
N ASN A 325 21.97 -16.64 -9.38
CA ASN A 325 21.86 -18.10 -9.56
C ASN A 325 23.20 -18.79 -9.25
N LYS A 326 24.29 -18.30 -9.86
CA LYS A 326 25.63 -18.84 -9.62
C LYS A 326 26.01 -18.78 -8.15
N GLN A 327 25.75 -17.64 -7.49
CA GLN A 327 26.05 -17.51 -6.07
C GLN A 327 25.28 -18.56 -5.26
N ILE A 328 23.99 -18.79 -5.53
CA ILE A 328 23.18 -19.81 -4.84
C ILE A 328 23.77 -21.21 -5.01
N GLU A 329 24.25 -21.55 -6.22
CA GLU A 329 24.93 -22.82 -6.51
C GLU A 329 26.23 -22.98 -5.72
N ASP A 330 27.03 -21.92 -5.63
CA ASP A 330 28.29 -21.89 -4.87
C ASP A 330 28.06 -21.88 -3.34
N GLY A 331 26.88 -21.45 -2.90
CA GLY A 331 26.42 -21.43 -1.51
C GLY A 331 25.52 -20.23 -1.22
N THR A 332 24.56 -20.38 -0.31
CA THR A 332 23.61 -19.31 0.04
C THR A 332 23.93 -18.66 1.39
N PRO A 333 24.81 -17.64 1.45
CA PRO A 333 25.01 -16.81 2.63
C PRO A 333 23.70 -16.23 3.16
N GLU A 334 23.61 -16.01 4.48
CA GLU A 334 22.41 -15.43 5.11
C GLU A 334 22.06 -14.03 4.58
N ASN A 335 23.08 -13.25 4.18
CA ASN A 335 22.92 -11.91 3.63
C ASN A 335 22.57 -11.90 2.13
N LEU A 336 22.46 -13.07 1.47
CA LEU A 336 21.94 -13.21 0.12
C LEU A 336 20.40 -13.22 0.14
N GLY A 337 19.80 -12.14 0.63
CA GLY A 337 18.36 -12.03 0.84
C GLY A 337 17.54 -12.29 -0.43
N ALA A 338 18.05 -11.91 -1.59
CA ALA A 338 17.40 -12.14 -2.89
C ALA A 338 17.19 -13.62 -3.22
N ALA A 339 17.99 -14.54 -2.66
CA ALA A 339 17.79 -15.98 -2.88
C ALA A 339 16.40 -16.47 -2.42
N LYS A 340 15.80 -15.79 -1.43
CA LYS A 340 14.45 -16.12 -0.93
C LYS A 340 13.34 -15.89 -1.96
N LEU A 341 13.61 -15.10 -3.00
CA LEU A 341 12.66 -14.71 -4.04
C LEU A 341 13.22 -14.97 -5.44
N LEU A 342 14.09 -15.98 -5.60
CA LEU A 342 14.71 -16.31 -6.88
C LEU A 342 13.69 -16.50 -8.00
N ASP A 343 12.60 -17.25 -7.75
CA ASP A 343 11.55 -17.50 -8.75
C ASP A 343 10.87 -16.20 -9.20
N PHE A 344 10.66 -15.26 -8.26
CA PHE A 344 10.11 -13.94 -8.58
C PHE A 344 11.05 -13.15 -9.49
N TYR A 345 12.36 -13.21 -9.26
CA TYR A 345 13.34 -12.52 -10.11
C TYR A 345 13.59 -13.20 -11.46
N SER A 346 13.43 -14.53 -11.50
CA SER A 346 13.79 -15.38 -12.66
C SER A 346 12.62 -15.61 -13.61
N ASN A 347 11.37 -15.40 -13.18
CA ASN A 347 10.19 -15.50 -14.04
C ASN A 347 10.09 -14.34 -15.04
N GLN A 348 11.00 -14.38 -16.02
CA GLN A 348 11.09 -13.45 -17.14
C GLN A 348 10.13 -13.84 -18.25
N SER A 349 8.91 -13.30 -18.20
CA SER A 349 8.22 -12.99 -19.45
C SER A 349 8.81 -11.67 -19.99
N PRO A 350 8.79 -11.39 -21.30
CA PRO A 350 9.26 -10.11 -21.88
C PRO A 350 8.60 -8.85 -21.27
N GLN A 351 7.55 -9.06 -20.47
CA GLN A 351 6.85 -8.03 -19.72
C GLN A 351 7.47 -7.80 -18.34
N PHE A 352 8.05 -8.82 -17.68
CA PHE A 352 8.49 -8.79 -16.28
C PHE A 352 10.01 -8.72 -16.16
N GLY A 353 10.52 -7.59 -15.69
CA GLY A 353 11.95 -7.36 -15.42
C GLY A 353 12.35 -5.90 -15.54
N LEU A 354 13.66 -5.64 -15.60
CA LEU A 354 14.18 -4.34 -16.05
C LEU A 354 14.69 -4.47 -17.48
N HIS A 355 14.37 -3.45 -18.27
CA HIS A 355 14.64 -3.40 -19.69
C HIS A 355 15.79 -2.44 -19.98
N THR A 356 16.57 -2.75 -21.00
CA THR A 356 17.63 -1.87 -21.51
C THR A 356 17.08 -0.67 -22.28
N SER A 357 15.78 -0.69 -22.62
CA SER A 357 15.03 0.39 -23.23
C SER A 357 13.63 0.49 -22.63
N VAL A 358 13.07 1.69 -22.54
CA VAL A 358 11.70 1.90 -22.04
C VAL A 358 10.70 1.07 -22.84
N VAL A 359 9.89 0.27 -22.16
CA VAL A 359 8.75 -0.46 -22.75
C VAL A 359 7.49 0.37 -22.53
N GLU A 360 6.81 0.72 -23.61
CA GLU A 360 5.56 1.50 -23.54
C GLU A 360 4.48 0.75 -22.75
N GLY A 361 3.75 1.47 -21.90
CA GLY A 361 2.66 0.91 -21.10
C GLY A 361 3.09 0.24 -19.78
N TYR A 362 4.39 0.05 -19.54
CA TYR A 362 4.90 -0.61 -18.33
C TYR A 362 5.90 0.25 -17.55
N GLU A 363 5.91 0.09 -16.24
CA GLU A 363 6.99 0.54 -15.35
C GLU A 363 7.94 -0.64 -15.04
N ALA A 364 8.99 -0.38 -14.26
CA ALA A 364 9.97 -1.38 -13.86
C ALA A 364 9.30 -2.64 -13.29
N MET A 365 9.87 -3.80 -13.58
CA MET A 365 9.36 -5.12 -13.19
C MET A 365 8.03 -5.50 -13.87
N GLY A 366 7.64 -4.81 -14.95
CA GLY A 366 6.48 -5.18 -15.75
C GLY A 366 5.14 -4.78 -15.19
N VAL A 367 5.12 -3.85 -14.25
CA VAL A 367 3.87 -3.37 -13.70
C VAL A 367 3.23 -2.42 -14.71
N THR A 368 1.94 -2.63 -15.00
CA THR A 368 1.17 -1.80 -15.91
C THR A 368 1.17 -0.35 -15.45
N ARG A 369 1.30 0.62 -16.36
CA ARG A 369 1.17 2.04 -16.04
C ARG A 369 -0.29 2.45 -15.86
N LEU A 370 -0.50 3.32 -14.89
CA LEU A 370 -1.81 3.81 -14.50
C LEU A 370 -1.88 5.33 -14.70
N ILE A 371 -3.06 5.82 -15.05
CA ILE A 371 -3.40 7.24 -15.07
C ILE A 371 -3.92 7.63 -13.67
N THR A 372 -3.54 8.80 -13.18
CA THR A 372 -3.93 9.32 -11.85
C THR A 372 -4.75 10.61 -11.92
N LYS A 373 -5.31 10.93 -13.09
CA LYS A 373 -5.95 12.22 -13.38
C LYS A 373 -7.05 12.59 -12.38
N ASP A 374 -7.96 11.67 -12.06
CA ASP A 374 -9.07 11.90 -11.14
C ASP A 374 -8.57 11.89 -9.69
N SER A 375 -7.61 11.02 -9.36
CA SER A 375 -6.95 11.06 -8.05
C SER A 375 -6.22 12.37 -7.79
N GLU A 376 -5.57 12.98 -8.80
CA GLU A 376 -4.90 14.28 -8.68
C GLU A 376 -5.88 15.46 -8.59
N VAL A 377 -7.12 15.30 -9.08
CA VAL A 377 -8.20 16.28 -8.85
C VAL A 377 -8.68 16.23 -7.41
N GLU A 378 -8.78 15.02 -6.85
CA GLU A 378 -9.36 14.80 -5.52
C GLU A 378 -8.35 14.87 -4.37
N SER A 379 -7.06 14.69 -4.66
CA SER A 379 -5.95 14.75 -3.71
C SER A 379 -4.92 15.80 -4.13
N GLN A 380 -4.90 16.90 -3.38
CA GLN A 380 -3.89 17.93 -3.54
C GLN A 380 -2.49 17.37 -3.24
N ARG A 381 -2.38 16.43 -2.27
CA ARG A 381 -1.11 15.79 -1.98
C ARG A 381 -0.57 15.02 -3.17
N LEU A 382 -1.41 14.24 -3.85
CA LEU A 382 -0.98 13.48 -5.01
C LEU A 382 -0.54 14.41 -6.14
N LYS A 383 -1.31 15.47 -6.38
CA LYS A 383 -1.02 16.48 -7.40
C LYS A 383 0.30 17.22 -7.18
N ASP A 384 0.67 17.50 -5.94
CA ASP A 384 1.89 18.23 -5.60
C ASP A 384 3.10 17.31 -5.36
N LEU A 385 2.91 15.99 -5.41
CA LEU A 385 3.96 15.03 -5.09
C LEU A 385 5.16 15.15 -6.05
N THR A 386 6.34 15.44 -5.51
CA THR A 386 7.58 15.52 -6.28
C THR A 386 8.17 14.13 -6.54
N PRO A 387 8.75 13.87 -7.73
CA PRO A 387 9.40 12.60 -8.05
C PRO A 387 10.36 12.10 -6.98
N LEU A 388 10.49 10.78 -6.87
CA LEU A 388 11.54 10.17 -6.05
C LEU A 388 12.91 10.64 -6.50
N ASN A 389 13.81 10.82 -5.55
CA ASN A 389 15.16 11.29 -5.80
C ASN A 389 16.21 10.55 -4.96
N GLN A 390 17.46 10.96 -5.10
CA GLN A 390 18.59 10.41 -4.34
C GLN A 390 18.41 10.52 -2.81
N ASP A 391 17.82 11.60 -2.31
CA ASP A 391 17.63 11.78 -0.86
C ASP A 391 16.64 10.74 -0.30
N ASP A 392 15.58 10.43 -1.06
CA ASP A 392 14.64 9.36 -0.72
C ASP A 392 15.39 8.02 -0.62
N ALA A 393 16.22 7.68 -1.62
CA ALA A 393 17.00 6.44 -1.65
C ALA A 393 17.99 6.34 -0.49
N ILE A 394 18.73 7.42 -0.20
CA ILE A 394 19.66 7.50 0.95
C ILE A 394 18.91 7.36 2.28
N GLY A 395 17.70 7.93 2.37
CA GLY A 395 16.81 7.76 3.52
C GLY A 395 16.52 6.29 3.81
N TRP A 396 16.16 5.51 2.80
CA TRP A 396 15.92 4.06 2.92
C TRP A 396 17.15 3.31 3.42
N LEU A 397 18.31 3.58 2.82
CA LEU A 397 19.58 2.94 3.18
C LEU A 397 20.00 3.26 4.63
N THR A 398 19.82 4.52 5.04
CA THR A 398 20.12 4.96 6.40
C THR A 398 19.23 4.23 7.41
N PHE A 399 17.94 4.09 7.10
CA PHE A 399 17.02 3.31 7.91
C PHE A 399 17.43 1.83 7.98
N TRP A 400 17.68 1.18 6.84
CA TRP A 400 18.07 -0.22 6.78
C TRP A 400 19.38 -0.51 7.51
N LYS A 401 20.39 0.35 7.39
CA LYS A 401 21.64 0.23 8.15
C LYS A 401 21.42 0.34 9.65
N LYS A 402 20.58 1.28 10.10
CA LYS A 402 20.20 1.39 11.53
C LYS A 402 19.49 0.12 12.02
N MET A 403 18.69 -0.52 11.18
CA MET A 403 17.98 -1.77 11.49
C MET A 403 18.84 -3.03 11.31
N GLY A 404 20.12 -2.89 10.94
CA GLY A 404 21.05 -3.99 10.79
C GLY A 404 20.88 -4.80 9.50
N HIS A 405 20.23 -4.24 8.47
CA HIS A 405 20.00 -4.93 7.19
C HIS A 405 21.29 -5.38 6.49
N PHE A 406 22.36 -4.62 6.69
CA PHE A 406 23.67 -4.85 6.08
C PHE A 406 24.68 -5.48 7.05
N ASN A 407 24.24 -5.90 8.24
CA ASN A 407 25.12 -6.55 9.21
C ASN A 407 25.37 -8.00 8.80
N HIS A 408 26.59 -8.47 9.08
CA HIS A 408 27.03 -9.85 8.91
C HIS A 408 27.05 -10.60 10.24
#